data_AF-A0A964I041-F1
#
_entry.id   AF-A0A964I041-F1
#
_cell.length_a   1.000
_cell.length_b   1.000
_cell.length_c   1.000
_cell.angle_alpha   90.00
_cell.angle_beta   90.00
_cell.angle_gamma   90.00
#
_symmetry.space_group_name_H-M   'P 1'
#
loop_
_entity.id
_entity.type
_entity.pdbx_description
1 polymer ?
#
loop_
_entity_poly.entity_id
_entity_poly.type
_entity_poly.pdbx_seq_one_letter_code
_entity_poly.pdbx_strand_id
1 'polypeptide(L)'
;MVLAFIGMCAVFVNFGFRLRIKSKWKLFFMTDAVILAIYLAWDFWAVAKGSWYFDPEQIMGFYIFGQLPIEEVLFFVIVPLMVVLTYLALIKLSKSSSKDEN
;
A
#
# COMPACT_ATOMS: atom_id res chain seq x y z
N MET A 1 1.51 -13.50 4.70
CA MET A 1 0.04 -13.75 4.59
C MET A 1 -0.81 -12.48 4.56
N VAL A 2 -0.53 -11.49 5.42
CA VAL A 2 -1.31 -10.23 5.48
C VAL A 2 -1.30 -9.46 4.16
N LEU A 3 -0.16 -9.35 3.47
CA LEU A 3 -0.07 -8.63 2.19
C LEU A 3 -0.87 -9.28 1.06
N ALA A 4 -0.91 -10.61 1.02
CA ALA A 4 -1.73 -11.34 0.05
C ALA A 4 -3.22 -11.06 0.29
N PHE A 5 -3.63 -11.00 1.56
CA PHE A 5 -5.00 -10.63 1.93
C PHE A 5 -5.31 -9.17 1.53
N ILE A 6 -4.44 -8.23 1.86
CA ILE A 6 -4.65 -6.81 1.51
C ILE A 6 -4.64 -6.62 -0.02
N GLY A 7 -3.73 -7.27 -0.74
CA GLY A 7 -3.69 -7.24 -2.20
C GLY A 7 -4.95 -7.82 -2.83
N MET A 8 -5.49 -8.92 -2.28
CA MET A 8 -6.77 -9.49 -2.71
C MET A 8 -7.92 -8.51 -2.47
N CYS A 9 -7.98 -7.87 -1.30
CA CYS A 9 -8.95 -6.82 -1.00
C CYS A 9 -8.82 -5.64 -1.97
N ALA A 10 -7.60 -5.22 -2.31
CA ALA A 10 -7.34 -4.13 -3.26
C ALA A 10 -7.90 -4.44 -4.66
N VAL A 11 -7.65 -5.66 -5.15
CA VAL A 11 -8.19 -6.12 -6.43
C VAL A 11 -9.70 -6.18 -6.39
N PHE A 12 -10.28 -6.70 -5.31
CA PHE A 12 -11.74 -6.79 -5.13
C PHE A 12 -12.40 -5.41 -5.12
N VAL A 13 -11.85 -4.43 -4.39
CA VAL A 13 -12.35 -3.05 -4.35
C VAL A 13 -12.21 -2.37 -5.72
N ASN A 14 -11.06 -2.52 -6.38
CA ASN A 14 -10.83 -1.95 -7.71
C ASN A 14 -11.82 -2.52 -8.74
N PHE A 15 -12.11 -3.82 -8.66
CA PHE A 15 -13.08 -4.51 -9.50
C PHE A 15 -14.52 -4.06 -9.20
N GLY A 16 -14.89 -3.99 -7.91
CA GLY A 16 -16.24 -3.62 -7.46
C GLY A 16 -16.67 -2.20 -7.85
N PHE A 17 -15.75 -1.22 -7.82
CA PHE A 17 -16.10 0.18 -8.09
C PHE A 17 -15.78 0.67 -9.51
N ARG A 18 -15.10 -0.14 -10.35
CA ARG A 18 -14.53 0.27 -11.66
C ARG A 18 -13.96 1.69 -11.62
N LEU A 19 -13.08 1.96 -10.67
CA LEU A 19 -12.53 3.31 -10.48
C LEU A 19 -11.62 3.63 -11.69
N ARG A 20 -12.05 4.56 -12.55
CA ARG A 20 -11.21 5.09 -13.64
C ARG A 20 -10.13 6.02 -13.07
N ILE A 21 -9.14 5.46 -12.39
CA ILE A 21 -7.91 6.18 -12.08
C ILE A 21 -7.04 6.04 -13.34
N LYS A 22 -7.16 6.95 -14.31
CA LYS A 22 -6.22 6.98 -15.45
C LYS A 22 -5.28 8.18 -15.44
N SER A 23 -5.58 9.23 -14.67
CA SER A 23 -4.87 10.51 -14.80
C SER A 23 -3.87 10.82 -13.67
N LYS A 24 -3.95 10.17 -12.50
CA LYS A 24 -3.17 10.57 -11.31
C LYS A 24 -2.23 9.50 -10.71
N TRP A 25 -2.13 8.30 -11.31
CA TRP A 25 -1.22 7.25 -10.83
C TRP A 25 0.24 7.71 -10.75
N LYS A 26 0.70 8.48 -11.74
CA LYS A 26 2.07 9.01 -11.75
C LYS A 26 2.34 9.93 -10.56
N LEU A 27 1.37 10.76 -10.19
CA LEU A 27 1.51 11.67 -9.04
C LEU A 27 1.49 10.88 -7.72
N PHE A 28 0.57 9.91 -7.59
CA PHE A 28 0.52 9.02 -6.44
C PHE A 28 1.86 8.31 -6.24
N PHE A 29 2.36 7.61 -7.27
CA PHE A 29 3.63 6.90 -7.18
C PHE A 29 4.83 7.83 -6.93
N MET A 30 4.85 9.06 -7.46
CA MET A 30 5.95 9.99 -7.16
C MET A 30 5.95 10.42 -5.70
N THR A 31 4.79 10.74 -5.13
CA THR A 31 4.70 11.11 -3.71
C THR A 31 4.99 9.92 -2.81
N ASP A 32 4.43 8.76 -3.14
CA ASP A 32 4.61 7.52 -2.42
C ASP A 32 6.08 7.07 -2.43
N ALA A 33 6.77 7.20 -3.57
CA ALA A 33 8.19 6.86 -3.70
C ALA A 33 9.10 7.67 -2.77
N VAL A 34 8.80 8.96 -2.53
CA VAL A 34 9.60 9.79 -1.62
C VAL A 34 9.45 9.28 -0.18
N ILE A 35 8.22 9.01 0.23
CA ILE A 35 7.90 8.48 1.56
C ILE A 35 8.55 7.11 1.74
N LEU A 36 8.33 6.21 0.77
CA LEU A 36 8.91 4.88 0.72
C LEU A 36 10.44 4.92 0.83
N ALA A 37 11.12 5.82 0.12
CA ALA A 37 12.58 5.94 0.21
C ALA A 37 13.06 6.32 1.62
N ILE A 38 12.37 7.24 2.30
CA ILE A 38 12.73 7.70 3.65
C ILE A 38 12.51 6.57 4.67
N TYR A 39 11.36 5.91 4.63
CA TYR A 39 11.03 4.84 5.57
C TYR A 39 11.92 3.61 5.35
N LEU A 40 12.16 3.21 4.10
CA LEU A 40 13.07 2.11 3.83
C LEU A 40 14.50 2.41 4.29
N ALA A 41 15.00 3.62 4.07
CA ALA A 41 16.33 4.01 4.56
C ALA A 41 16.42 3.91 6.09
N TRP A 42 15.36 4.31 6.80
CA TRP A 42 15.27 4.17 8.24
C TRP A 42 15.23 2.71 8.68
N ASP A 43 14.42 1.87 8.03
CA ASP A 43 14.30 0.44 8.37
C ASP A 43 15.62 -0.28 8.14
N PHE A 44 16.31 -0.01 7.02
CA PHE A 44 17.66 -0.52 6.78
C PHE A 44 18.64 -0.13 7.88
N TRP A 45 18.60 1.12 8.34
CA TRP A 45 19.46 1.59 9.42
C TRP A 45 19.13 0.91 10.76
N ALA A 46 17.85 0.73 11.09
CA ALA A 46 17.41 0.10 12.33
C ALA A 46 17.79 -1.40 12.39
N VAL A 47 17.68 -2.11 11.27
CA VAL A 47 18.11 -3.51 11.13
C VAL A 47 19.62 -3.63 11.19
N ALA A 48 20.36 -2.77 10.46
CA ALA A 48 21.81 -2.78 10.47
C ALA A 48 22.40 -2.51 11.86
N LYS A 49 21.71 -1.69 12.66
CA LYS A 49 22.07 -1.41 14.07
C LYS A 49 21.73 -2.57 15.02
N GLY A 50 20.96 -3.56 14.58
CA GLY A 50 20.49 -4.65 15.43
C GLY A 50 19.50 -4.20 16.51
N SER A 51 18.83 -3.05 16.31
CA SER A 51 17.76 -2.59 17.20
C SER A 51 16.39 -3.12 16.77
N TRP A 52 16.29 -3.61 15.53
CA TRP A 52 15.09 -4.15 14.92
C TRP A 52 15.42 -5.44 14.18
N TYR A 53 14.57 -6.45 14.33
CA TYR A 53 14.73 -7.77 13.72
C TYR A 53 13.39 -8.20 13.11
N PHE A 54 13.46 -8.80 11.92
CA PHE A 54 12.30 -9.39 11.27
C PHE A 54 12.29 -10.89 11.56
N ASP A 55 11.20 -11.38 12.15
CA ASP A 55 11.05 -12.80 12.45
C ASP A 55 10.93 -13.61 11.16
N PRO A 56 11.89 -14.51 10.85
CA PRO A 56 11.90 -15.29 9.62
C PRO A 56 10.69 -16.22 9.46
N GLU A 57 10.00 -16.57 10.55
CA GLU A 57 8.79 -17.40 10.52
C GLU A 57 7.54 -16.65 10.02
N GLN A 58 7.53 -15.31 10.10
CA GLN A 58 6.38 -14.50 9.69
C GLN A 58 6.49 -13.98 8.25
N ILE A 59 7.65 -14.15 7.62
CA ILE A 59 7.98 -13.61 6.31
C ILE A 59 8.18 -14.74 5.29
N MET A 60 7.89 -14.47 4.01
CA MET A 60 8.06 -15.46 2.94
C MET A 60 9.52 -15.87 2.66
N GLY A 61 10.50 -15.29 3.36
CA GLY A 61 11.93 -15.60 3.21
C GLY A 61 12.64 -14.87 2.04
N PHE A 62 11.96 -13.95 1.36
CA PHE A 62 12.56 -13.11 0.33
C PHE A 62 13.03 -11.78 0.90
N TYR A 63 14.35 -11.54 0.88
CA TYR A 63 14.97 -10.33 1.41
C TYR A 63 15.58 -9.47 0.30
N ILE A 64 15.35 -8.17 0.41
CA ILE A 64 16.01 -7.11 -0.36
C ILE A 64 17.28 -6.71 0.39
N PHE A 65 18.40 -6.68 -0.34
CA PHE A 65 19.75 -6.41 0.19
C PHE A 65 20.14 -7.31 1.39
N GLY A 66 19.51 -8.49 1.52
CA GLY A 66 19.80 -9.47 2.57
C GLY A 66 19.40 -9.05 4.00
N GLN A 67 18.70 -7.93 4.17
CA GLN A 67 18.35 -7.38 5.50
C GLN A 67 16.87 -7.06 5.64
N LEU A 68 16.20 -6.64 4.57
CA LEU A 68 14.81 -6.19 4.64
C LEU A 68 13.89 -7.14 3.87
N PRO A 69 12.80 -7.66 4.45
CA PRO A 69 11.85 -8.47 3.70
C PRO A 69 11.19 -7.67 2.57
N ILE A 70 10.99 -8.28 1.40
CA ILE A 70 10.30 -7.63 0.26
C ILE A 70 8.86 -7.22 0.61
N GLU A 71 8.30 -7.90 1.59
CA GLU A 71 6.99 -7.66 2.15
C GLU A 71 6.86 -6.24 2.72
N GLU A 72 7.91 -5.68 3.32
CA GLU A 72 7.89 -4.29 3.83
C GLU A 72 7.75 -3.28 2.69
N VAL A 73 8.51 -3.46 1.60
CA VAL A 73 8.39 -2.60 0.42
C VAL A 73 6.98 -2.66 -0.16
N LEU A 74 6.42 -3.87 -0.28
CA LEU A 74 5.05 -4.08 -0.73
C LEU A 74 4.02 -3.46 0.23
N PHE A 75 4.28 -3.50 1.53
CA PHE A 75 3.42 -2.89 2.55
C PHE A 75 3.34 -1.37 2.36
N PHE A 76 4.48 -0.70 2.22
CA PHE A 76 4.55 0.75 1.99
C PHE A 76 3.87 1.19 0.69
N VAL A 77 3.71 0.31 -0.31
CA VAL A 77 3.00 0.64 -1.56
C VAL A 77 1.51 0.28 -1.48
N ILE A 78 1.18 -0.92 -1.00
CA ILE A 78 -0.18 -1.45 -1.02
C ILE A 78 -1.07 -0.70 -0.03
N VAL A 79 -0.57 -0.36 1.16
CA VAL A 79 -1.38 0.30 2.20
C VAL A 79 -1.83 1.70 1.78
N PRO A 80 -0.95 2.61 1.32
CA PRO A 80 -1.39 3.93 0.84
C PRO A 80 -2.32 3.81 -0.37
N LEU A 81 -2.06 2.85 -1.25
CA LEU A 81 -2.92 2.58 -2.40
C LEU A 81 -4.33 2.18 -1.97
N MET A 82 -4.45 1.33 -0.95
CA MET A 82 -5.74 0.93 -0.36
C MET A 82 -6.49 2.10 0.27
N VAL A 83 -5.80 2.97 0.99
CA VAL A 83 -6.39 4.18 1.56
C VAL A 83 -6.95 5.08 0.46
N VAL A 84 -6.19 5.31 -0.61
CA VAL A 84 -6.65 6.12 -1.76
C VAL A 84 -7.83 5.48 -2.48
N LEU A 85 -7.80 4.18 -2.75
CA LEU A 85 -8.91 3.46 -3.38
C LEU A 85 -10.19 3.54 -2.54
N THR A 86 -10.07 3.34 -1.23
CA THR A 86 -11.19 3.41 -0.30
C THR A 86 -11.77 4.83 -0.23
N TYR A 87 -10.92 5.84 -0.16
CA TYR A 87 -11.34 7.24 -0.17
C TYR A 87 -12.10 7.60 -1.45
N LEU A 88 -11.62 7.16 -2.62
CA LEU A 88 -12.30 7.37 -3.89
C LEU A 88 -13.65 6.64 -3.97
N ALA A 89 -13.74 5.42 -3.44
CA ALA A 89 -14.99 4.68 -3.35
C ALA A 89 -16.02 5.41 -2.48
N LEU A 90 -15.60 5.94 -1.31
CA LEU A 90 -16.46 6.71 -0.41
C LEU A 90 -17.00 7.99 -1.06
N ILE A 91 -16.15 8.75 -1.76
CA ILE A 91 -16.60 9.95 -2.49
C ILE A 91 -17.65 9.58 -3.54
N LYS A 92 -17.45 8.49 -4.26
CA LYS A 92 -18.39 8.03 -5.30
C LYS A 92 -19.74 7.63 -4.71
N LEU A 93 -19.74 6.94 -3.56
CA LEU A 93 -20.95 6.56 -2.84
C LEU A 93 -21.70 7.78 -2.28
N SER A 94 -20.99 8.69 -1.62
CA SER A 94 -21.58 9.94 -1.09
C SER A 94 -22.26 10.76 -2.19
N LYS A 95 -21.63 10.88 -3.37
CA LYS A 95 -22.22 11.58 -4.51
C LYS A 95 -23.44 10.88 -5.11
N SER A 96 -23.50 9.54 -5.05
CA SER A 96 -24.67 8.77 -5.49
C SER A 96 -25.86 9.03 -4.56
N SER A 97 -25.64 9.00 -3.24
CA SER A 97 -26.70 9.23 -2.24
C SER A 97 -27.37 10.61 -2.40
N SER A 98 -26.61 11.65 -2.73
CA SER A 98 -27.16 13.00 -2.97
C SER A 98 -27.98 13.11 -4.26
N LYS A 99 -27.82 12.17 -5.20
CA LYS A 99 -28.52 12.18 -6.48
C LYS A 99 -29.85 11.44 -6.45
N ASP A 100 -30.05 10.56 -5.46
CA ASP A 100 -31.30 9.84 -5.22
C ASP A 100 -32.29 10.65 -4.35
N GLU A 101 -31.83 11.75 -3.73
CA GLU A 101 -32.63 12.65 -2.86
C GLU A 101 -33.17 13.90 -3.59
N ASN A 102 -32.83 14.11 -4.88
CA ASN A 102 -33.38 15.18 -5.75
C ASN A 102 -34.15 14.58 -6.93
#